data_AF-A0A1D1ZSJ7-F1
#
_entry.id   AF-A0A1D1ZSJ7-F1
#
_cell.length_a   1.000
_cell.length_b   1.000
_cell.length_c   1.000
_cell.angle_alpha   90.00
_cell.angle_beta   90.00
_cell.angle_gamma   90.00
#
_symmetry.space_group_name_H-M   'P 1'
#
loop_
_entity.id
_entity.type
_entity.pdbx_description
1 polymer ?
#
loop_
_entity_poly.entity_id
_entity_poly.type
_entity_poly.pdbx_seq_one_letter_code
_entity_poly.pdbx_strand_id
1 'polypeptide(L)'
;MVTEGAVTDAWYRLVQRIKVRARKTLFTRTELELRAKEATSVHPWGPTEEQLRDLATSCRDSSSIEEVGPVLLQRLGRSGTAWTQVYKALVAIEHLVLHSSPEWVSWAVEVAGPCICQLQTFQHVDSEDQDWGAKVRAKAAHLDHLLRRPAKLSRMRGPKGCSSFSSVESCSSAILVQQ
;
A
#
# COMPACT_ATOMS: atom_id res chain seq x y z
N MET A 1 -22.16 2.34 -20.02
CA MET A 1 -22.27 2.53 -18.56
C MET A 1 -21.78 1.26 -17.90
N VAL A 2 -20.49 1.19 -17.54
CA VAL A 2 -19.94 0.02 -16.85
C VAL A 2 -20.30 0.19 -15.38
N THR A 3 -21.07 -0.76 -14.85
CA THR A 3 -21.58 -0.73 -13.47
C THR A 3 -20.41 -0.82 -12.49
N GLU A 4 -20.33 0.15 -11.57
CA GLU A 4 -19.28 0.27 -10.54
C GLU A 4 -19.19 -0.97 -9.61
N GLY A 5 -20.15 -1.90 -9.65
CA GLY A 5 -20.20 -3.10 -8.80
C GLY A 5 -19.57 -4.38 -9.37
N ALA A 6 -19.31 -4.48 -10.68
CA ALA A 6 -18.87 -5.77 -11.27
C ALA A 6 -17.38 -6.06 -11.04
N VAL A 7 -16.54 -5.02 -11.02
CA VAL A 7 -15.08 -5.17 -10.84
C VAL A 7 -14.71 -5.38 -9.38
N THR A 8 -15.47 -4.79 -8.45
CA THR A 8 -15.35 -5.04 -7.01
C THR A 8 -15.64 -6.49 -6.65
N ASP A 9 -16.58 -7.16 -7.32
CA ASP A 9 -16.95 -8.54 -7.02
C ASP A 9 -15.88 -9.56 -7.39
N ALA A 10 -15.24 -9.43 -8.57
CA ALA A 10 -14.13 -10.28 -8.97
C ALA A 10 -12.93 -10.10 -8.03
N TRP A 11 -12.70 -8.86 -7.59
CA TRP A 11 -11.68 -8.47 -6.64
C TRP A 11 -11.93 -9.05 -5.24
N TYR A 12 -13.15 -8.89 -4.70
CA TYR A 12 -13.53 -9.49 -3.43
C TYR A 12 -13.43 -11.01 -3.48
N ARG A 13 -13.85 -11.64 -4.59
CA ARG A 13 -13.69 -13.10 -4.78
C ARG A 13 -12.22 -13.52 -4.81
N LEU A 14 -11.33 -12.78 -5.47
CA LEU A 14 -9.89 -13.06 -5.49
C LEU A 14 -9.28 -12.95 -4.08
N VAL A 15 -9.54 -11.83 -3.38
CA VAL A 15 -9.07 -11.61 -2.00
C VAL A 15 -9.66 -12.65 -1.03
N GLN A 16 -10.93 -13.04 -1.18
CA GLN A 16 -11.56 -14.09 -0.37
C GLN A 16 -10.95 -15.47 -0.68
N ARG A 17 -10.63 -15.79 -1.94
CA ARG A 17 -9.94 -17.05 -2.30
C ARG A 17 -8.54 -17.12 -1.69
N ILE A 18 -7.81 -16.01 -1.66
CA ILE A 18 -6.53 -15.90 -0.96
C ILE A 18 -6.72 -16.14 0.56
N LYS A 19 -7.73 -15.50 1.18
CA LYS A 19 -8.06 -15.71 2.60
C LYS A 19 -8.48 -17.13 2.96
N VAL A 20 -9.21 -17.83 2.08
CA VAL A 20 -9.67 -19.21 2.33
C VAL A 20 -8.52 -20.21 2.29
N ARG A 21 -7.49 -19.97 1.49
CA ARG A 21 -6.25 -20.79 1.49
C ARG A 21 -5.42 -20.58 2.76
N ALA A 22 -5.35 -19.35 3.28
CA ALA A 22 -4.59 -19.01 4.49
C ALA A 22 -5.23 -19.51 5.82
N ARG A 23 -6.50 -19.97 5.81
CA ARG A 23 -7.22 -20.38 7.03
C ARG A 23 -6.97 -21.81 7.50
N LYS A 24 -6.06 -22.58 6.87
CA LYS A 24 -5.84 -24.00 7.22
C LYS A 24 -4.79 -24.25 8.32
N THR A 25 -4.28 -23.21 8.98
CA THR A 25 -3.50 -23.32 10.22
C THR A 25 -4.17 -22.48 11.30
N LEU A 26 -4.93 -23.15 12.16
CA LEU A 26 -5.56 -22.55 13.32
C LEU A 26 -4.44 -22.10 14.29
N PHE A 27 -4.35 -20.80 14.54
CA PHE A 27 -3.52 -20.16 15.58
C PHE A 27 -2.01 -20.19 15.39
N THR A 28 -1.51 -19.37 14.46
CA THR A 28 -0.38 -18.46 14.73
C THR A 28 -0.44 -17.36 13.69
N ARG A 29 -0.77 -16.12 14.09
CA ARG A 29 -0.50 -14.96 13.22
C ARG A 29 1.00 -14.96 13.01
N THR A 30 1.44 -14.99 11.77
CA THR A 30 2.87 -14.95 11.50
C THR A 30 3.40 -13.57 11.85
N GLU A 31 4.66 -13.52 12.26
CA GLU A 31 5.35 -12.29 12.62
C GLU A 31 5.30 -11.26 11.47
N LEU A 32 5.38 -11.73 10.22
CA LEU A 32 5.24 -10.91 9.02
C LEU A 32 3.85 -10.28 8.87
N GLU A 33 2.79 -11.06 9.11
CA GLU A 33 1.41 -10.57 9.06
C GLU A 33 1.18 -9.47 10.11
N LEU A 34 1.77 -9.63 11.30
CA LEU A 34 1.67 -8.64 12.38
C LEU A 34 2.37 -7.33 12.00
N ARG A 35 3.62 -7.39 11.51
CA ARG A 35 4.37 -6.22 11.05
C ARG A 35 3.64 -5.46 9.95
N ALA A 36 3.06 -6.18 8.99
CA ALA A 36 2.25 -5.59 7.93
C ALA A 36 1.00 -4.87 8.47
N LYS A 37 0.35 -5.45 9.50
CA LYS A 37 -0.82 -4.84 10.16
C LYS A 37 -0.46 -3.61 10.97
N GLU A 38 0.69 -3.59 11.62
CA GLU A 38 1.19 -2.45 12.39
C GLU A 38 1.56 -1.27 11.48
N ALA A 39 2.32 -1.54 10.40
CA ALA A 39 2.65 -0.55 9.38
C ALA A 39 1.38 0.03 8.70
N THR A 40 0.31 -0.74 8.61
CA THR A 40 -0.99 -0.32 8.02
C THR A 40 -2.09 -0.05 9.04
N SER A 41 -1.70 0.29 10.27
CA SER A 41 -2.60 0.58 11.38
C SER A 41 -3.50 1.80 11.13
N VAL A 42 -4.62 1.89 11.86
CA VAL A 42 -5.61 2.98 11.75
C VAL A 42 -5.06 4.34 12.19
N HIS A 43 -3.95 4.36 12.94
CA HIS A 43 -3.41 5.60 13.52
C HIS A 43 -3.22 6.71 12.48
N PRO A 44 -3.53 7.97 12.81
CA PRO A 44 -3.54 9.07 11.83
C PRO A 44 -2.15 9.44 11.29
N TRP A 45 -1.07 9.12 12.02
CA TRP A 45 0.30 9.28 11.54
C TRP A 45 0.71 8.13 10.61
N GLY A 46 1.50 8.42 9.57
CA GLY A 46 2.01 7.42 8.62
C GLY A 46 2.83 6.31 9.29
N PRO A 47 3.12 5.19 8.59
CA PRO A 47 4.07 4.21 9.10
C PRO A 47 5.42 4.88 9.35
N THR A 48 6.09 4.50 10.44
CA THR A 48 7.44 4.99 10.68
C THR A 48 8.40 4.38 9.66
N GLU A 49 9.51 5.07 9.37
CA GLU A 49 10.55 4.51 8.50
C GLU A 49 11.10 3.19 9.03
N GLU A 50 11.21 3.07 10.34
CA GLU A 50 11.64 1.84 11.02
C GLU A 50 10.69 0.68 10.72
N GLN A 51 9.37 0.88 10.87
CA GLN A 51 8.36 -0.12 10.54
C GLN A 51 8.43 -0.56 9.07
N LEU A 52 8.63 0.39 8.16
CA LEU A 52 8.77 0.09 6.73
C LEU A 52 10.05 -0.69 6.42
N ARG A 53 11.17 -0.27 7.00
CA ARG A 53 12.47 -0.92 6.84
C ARG A 53 12.43 -2.35 7.37
N ASP A 54 11.88 -2.55 8.56
CA ASP A 54 11.74 -3.86 9.18
C ASP A 54 10.81 -4.78 8.40
N LEU A 55 9.72 -4.23 7.86
CA LEU A 55 8.85 -4.99 6.96
C LEU A 55 9.60 -5.41 5.69
N ALA A 56 10.36 -4.50 5.07
CA ALA A 56 11.10 -4.79 3.84
C ALA A 56 12.25 -5.78 4.03
N THR A 57 13.00 -5.69 5.14
CA THR A 57 14.06 -6.66 5.47
C THR A 57 13.48 -8.06 5.66
N SER A 58 12.29 -8.15 6.26
CA SER A 58 11.61 -9.42 6.49
C SER A 58 10.94 -10.00 5.24
N CYS A 59 10.68 -9.17 4.22
CA CYS A 59 10.04 -9.56 2.97
C CYS A 59 11.03 -9.89 1.83
N ARG A 60 12.25 -10.33 2.17
CA ARG A 60 13.27 -10.71 1.18
C ARG A 60 13.03 -12.10 0.57
N ASP A 61 12.27 -12.94 1.25
CA ASP A 61 11.85 -14.24 0.75
C ASP A 61 10.54 -14.14 -0.04
N SER A 62 10.43 -14.89 -1.13
CA SER A 62 9.23 -14.89 -1.97
C SER A 62 7.98 -15.41 -1.26
N SER A 63 8.13 -16.27 -0.25
CA SER A 63 7.04 -16.75 0.61
C SER A 63 6.36 -15.63 1.40
N SER A 64 7.07 -14.53 1.68
CA SER A 64 6.52 -13.38 2.41
C SER A 64 5.29 -12.76 1.73
N ILE A 65 5.16 -12.91 0.40
CA ILE A 65 4.02 -12.42 -0.38
C ILE A 65 2.73 -13.12 0.04
N GLU A 66 2.78 -14.41 0.36
CA GLU A 66 1.60 -15.19 0.76
C GLU A 66 1.05 -14.74 2.11
N GLU A 67 1.89 -14.16 2.97
CA GLU A 67 1.54 -13.70 4.32
C GLU A 67 1.19 -12.20 4.34
N VAL A 68 2.01 -11.36 3.71
CA VAL A 68 1.88 -9.89 3.74
C VAL A 68 0.96 -9.38 2.64
N GLY A 69 1.01 -9.97 1.45
CA GLY A 69 0.19 -9.57 0.30
C GLY A 69 -1.32 -9.52 0.60
N PRO A 70 -1.92 -10.55 1.23
CA PRO A 70 -3.34 -10.54 1.58
C PRO A 70 -3.71 -9.40 2.54
N VAL A 71 -2.83 -9.05 3.48
CA VAL A 71 -3.03 -7.93 4.42
C VAL A 71 -3.11 -6.63 3.63
N LEU A 72 -2.14 -6.37 2.76
CA LEU A 72 -2.08 -5.15 1.96
C LEU A 72 -3.29 -5.02 1.03
N LEU A 73 -3.67 -6.09 0.32
CA LEU A 73 -4.86 -6.10 -0.55
C LEU A 73 -6.13 -5.82 0.25
N GLN A 74 -6.29 -6.42 1.42
CA GLN A 74 -7.43 -6.13 2.29
C GLN A 74 -7.49 -4.64 2.69
N ARG A 75 -6.35 -3.98 2.87
CA ARG A 75 -6.30 -2.55 3.17
C ARG A 75 -6.64 -1.68 1.96
N LEU A 76 -6.18 -2.04 0.77
CA LEU A 76 -6.51 -1.32 -0.47
C LEU A 76 -8.01 -1.35 -0.79
N GLY A 77 -8.73 -2.40 -0.42
CA GLY A 77 -10.18 -2.48 -0.60
C GLY A 77 -11.02 -1.80 0.48
N ARG A 78 -10.42 -1.02 1.38
CA ARG A 78 -11.19 -0.18 2.32
C ARG A 78 -11.69 1.07 1.60
N SER A 79 -12.81 1.61 2.07
CA SER A 79 -13.43 2.83 1.54
C SER A 79 -13.83 3.79 2.67
N GLY A 80 -14.17 5.03 2.30
CA GLY A 80 -14.69 6.03 3.23
C GLY A 80 -13.68 6.42 4.32
N THR A 81 -14.12 6.38 5.58
CA THR A 81 -13.38 6.84 6.76
C THR A 81 -12.07 6.08 7.02
N ALA A 82 -11.85 4.94 6.36
CA ALA A 82 -10.61 4.16 6.46
C ALA A 82 -9.52 4.58 5.44
N TRP A 83 -9.62 5.78 4.85
CA TRP A 83 -8.66 6.32 3.87
C TRP A 83 -7.20 6.23 4.33
N THR A 84 -6.93 6.42 5.64
CA THR A 84 -5.58 6.32 6.21
C THR A 84 -4.98 4.93 5.97
N GLN A 85 -5.78 3.87 6.15
CA GLN A 85 -5.30 2.51 5.92
C GLN A 85 -4.99 2.23 4.45
N VAL A 86 -5.80 2.79 3.54
CA VAL A 86 -5.57 2.70 2.10
C VAL A 86 -4.27 3.41 1.74
N TYR A 87 -4.08 4.64 2.22
CA TYR A 87 -2.88 5.42 2.00
C TYR A 87 -1.62 4.70 2.52
N LYS A 88 -1.65 4.20 3.76
CA LYS A 88 -0.51 3.47 4.34
C LYS A 88 -0.20 2.18 3.61
N ALA A 89 -1.21 1.48 3.09
CA ALA A 89 -0.98 0.29 2.26
C ALA A 89 -0.26 0.66 0.95
N LEU A 90 -0.63 1.77 0.30
CA LEU A 90 0.09 2.27 -0.88
C LEU A 90 1.55 2.62 -0.56
N VAL A 91 1.80 3.26 0.59
CA VAL A 91 3.17 3.56 1.07
C VAL A 91 3.97 2.28 1.30
N ALA A 92 3.38 1.28 1.98
CA ALA A 92 4.04 0.01 2.24
C ALA A 92 4.36 -0.75 0.95
N ILE A 93 3.44 -0.79 -0.02
CA ILE A 93 3.67 -1.43 -1.32
C ILE A 93 4.81 -0.75 -2.07
N GLU A 94 4.81 0.59 -2.14
CA GLU A 94 5.90 1.33 -2.78
C GLU A 94 7.25 1.00 -2.13
N HIS A 95 7.30 0.93 -0.80
CA HIS A 95 8.52 0.61 -0.09
C HIS A 95 9.01 -0.82 -0.34
N LEU A 96 8.11 -1.81 -0.33
CA LEU A 96 8.44 -3.21 -0.66
C LEU A 96 8.96 -3.32 -2.10
N VAL A 97 8.24 -2.72 -3.05
CA VAL A 97 8.64 -2.68 -4.47
C VAL A 97 10.01 -2.03 -4.68
N LEU A 98 10.51 -1.23 -3.74
CA LEU A 98 11.85 -0.64 -3.81
C LEU A 98 12.94 -1.41 -3.04
N HIS A 99 12.60 -2.10 -1.95
CA HIS A 99 13.62 -2.60 -1.01
C HIS A 99 13.53 -4.11 -0.69
N SER A 100 12.43 -4.78 -1.02
CA SER A 100 12.23 -6.21 -0.73
C SER A 100 12.66 -7.09 -1.92
N SER A 101 12.22 -8.36 -1.98
CA SER A 101 12.52 -9.26 -3.10
C SER A 101 11.98 -8.75 -4.46
N PRO A 102 12.57 -9.12 -5.62
CA PRO A 102 12.08 -8.70 -6.93
C PRO A 102 10.67 -9.25 -7.26
N GLU A 103 10.26 -10.36 -6.64
CA GLU A 103 8.93 -10.96 -6.79
C GLU A 103 7.82 -10.01 -6.33
N TRP A 104 8.11 -9.11 -5.37
CA TRP A 104 7.18 -8.05 -4.97
C TRP A 104 6.83 -7.08 -6.10
N VAL A 105 7.74 -6.90 -7.07
CA VAL A 105 7.47 -6.09 -8.27
C VAL A 105 6.43 -6.80 -9.14
N SER A 106 6.63 -8.09 -9.41
CA SER A 106 5.69 -8.90 -10.20
C SER A 106 4.31 -8.92 -9.55
N TRP A 107 4.28 -9.18 -8.24
CA TRP A 107 3.04 -9.17 -7.46
C TRP A 107 2.35 -7.80 -7.49
N ALA A 108 3.11 -6.70 -7.36
CA ALA A 108 2.54 -5.36 -7.38
C ALA A 108 1.94 -5.01 -8.75
N VAL A 109 2.56 -5.44 -9.85
CA VAL A 109 2.05 -5.23 -11.21
C VAL A 109 0.82 -6.09 -11.48
N GLU A 110 0.90 -7.39 -11.22
CA GLU A 110 -0.11 -8.36 -11.64
C GLU A 110 -1.31 -8.46 -10.69
N VAL A 111 -1.06 -8.35 -9.38
CA VAL A 111 -2.08 -8.58 -8.35
C VAL A 111 -2.58 -7.26 -7.75
N ALA A 112 -1.68 -6.39 -7.31
CA ALA A 112 -2.07 -5.12 -6.69
C ALA A 112 -2.45 -4.03 -7.70
N GLY A 113 -1.87 -4.06 -8.91
CA GLY A 113 -1.99 -3.05 -9.97
C GLY A 113 -3.44 -2.65 -10.29
N PRO A 114 -4.37 -3.61 -10.50
CA PRO A 114 -5.78 -3.29 -10.74
C PRO A 114 -6.41 -2.47 -9.61
N CYS A 115 -6.08 -2.76 -8.35
CA CYS A 115 -6.57 -2.02 -7.18
C CYS A 115 -5.97 -0.61 -7.14
N ILE A 116 -4.65 -0.51 -7.36
CA ILE A 116 -3.93 0.76 -7.35
C ILE A 116 -4.49 1.69 -8.44
N CYS A 117 -4.82 1.15 -9.62
CA CYS A 117 -5.48 1.89 -10.69
C CYS A 117 -6.84 2.46 -10.26
N GLN A 118 -7.69 1.66 -9.60
CA GLN A 118 -8.98 2.13 -9.10
C GLN A 118 -8.86 3.20 -8.01
N LEU A 119 -7.84 3.13 -7.17
CA LEU A 119 -7.61 4.11 -6.11
C LEU A 119 -7.26 5.51 -6.63
N GLN A 120 -6.98 5.66 -7.92
CA GLN A 120 -6.80 6.97 -8.56
C GLN A 120 -8.10 7.79 -8.60
N THR A 121 -9.27 7.16 -8.43
CA THR A 121 -10.58 7.83 -8.32
C THR A 121 -11.16 7.77 -6.91
N PHE A 122 -10.33 7.47 -5.90
CA PHE A 122 -10.78 7.35 -4.51
C PHE A 122 -11.35 8.67 -3.96
N GLN A 123 -12.50 8.63 -3.29
CA GLN A 123 -13.17 9.81 -2.74
C GLN A 123 -13.33 9.68 -1.22
N HIS A 124 -12.90 10.71 -0.50
CA HIS A 124 -13.21 10.89 0.91
C HIS A 124 -13.04 12.36 1.30
N VAL A 125 -14.15 12.99 1.66
CA VAL A 125 -14.22 14.32 2.27
C VAL A 125 -14.70 14.12 3.71
N ASP A 126 -14.07 14.78 4.67
CA ASP A 126 -14.48 14.70 6.07
C ASP A 126 -15.57 15.73 6.43
N SER A 127 -15.88 15.85 7.73
CA SER A 127 -16.88 16.80 8.23
C SER A 127 -16.45 18.27 8.18
N GLU A 128 -15.17 18.54 7.93
CA GLU A 128 -14.60 19.89 7.82
C GLU A 128 -14.35 20.28 6.35
N ASP A 129 -15.00 19.59 5.41
CA ASP A 129 -14.85 19.74 3.95
C ASP A 129 -13.41 19.50 3.44
N GLN A 130 -12.58 18.78 4.21
CA GLN A 130 -11.21 18.44 3.82
C GLN A 130 -11.18 17.17 2.94
N ASP A 131 -10.67 17.30 1.71
CA ASP A 131 -10.50 16.17 0.78
C ASP A 131 -9.25 15.33 1.12
N TRP A 132 -9.42 14.39 2.03
CA TRP A 132 -8.40 13.37 2.33
C TRP A 132 -8.21 12.35 1.21
N GLY A 133 -9.23 12.18 0.35
CA GLY A 133 -9.15 11.34 -0.83
C GLY A 133 -8.08 11.79 -1.82
N ALA A 134 -7.83 13.10 -1.93
CA ALA A 134 -6.77 13.67 -2.77
C ALA A 134 -5.39 13.06 -2.47
N LYS A 135 -5.06 12.80 -1.20
CA LYS A 135 -3.77 12.17 -0.81
C LYS A 135 -3.67 10.74 -1.32
N VAL A 136 -4.75 9.98 -1.24
CA VAL A 136 -4.83 8.61 -1.74
C VAL A 136 -4.67 8.60 -3.26
N ARG A 137 -5.41 9.45 -3.98
CA ARG A 137 -5.36 9.55 -5.43
C ARG A 137 -3.96 9.91 -5.93
N ALA A 138 -3.32 10.91 -5.31
CA ALA A 138 -1.96 11.32 -5.67
C ALA A 138 -0.94 10.19 -5.46
N LYS A 139 -1.01 9.48 -4.33
CA LYS A 139 -0.10 8.36 -4.04
C LYS A 139 -0.34 7.16 -4.97
N ALA A 140 -1.61 6.84 -5.26
CA ALA A 140 -1.97 5.77 -6.18
C ALA A 140 -1.49 6.05 -7.61
N ALA A 141 -1.67 7.28 -8.10
CA ALA A 141 -1.19 7.71 -9.41
C ALA A 141 0.35 7.63 -9.50
N HIS A 142 1.05 8.07 -8.46
CA HIS A 142 2.51 7.96 -8.40
C HIS A 142 2.99 6.50 -8.46
N LEU A 143 2.37 5.62 -7.68
CA LEU A 143 2.75 4.21 -7.62
C LEU A 143 2.43 3.48 -8.94
N ASP A 144 1.25 3.68 -9.52
CA ASP A 144 0.89 3.11 -10.84
C ASP A 144 1.89 3.55 -11.92
N HIS A 145 2.25 4.83 -11.92
CA HIS A 145 3.25 5.38 -12.82
C HIS A 145 4.65 4.77 -12.63
N LEU A 146 5.05 4.48 -11.39
CA LEU A 146 6.30 3.80 -11.08
C LEU A 146 6.29 2.36 -11.59
N LEU A 147 5.20 1.61 -11.34
CA LEU A 147 5.04 0.21 -11.73
C LEU A 147 5.05 0.01 -13.25
N ARG A 148 4.52 0.97 -14.02
CA ARG A 148 4.55 0.95 -15.50
C ARG A 148 5.93 1.21 -16.11
N ARG A 149 6.95 1.56 -15.29
CA ARG A 149 8.29 1.95 -15.74
C ARG A 149 9.37 1.03 -15.16
N PRO A 150 9.47 -0.23 -15.63
CA PRO A 150 10.37 -1.23 -15.06
C PRO A 150 11.85 -0.79 -15.10
N ALA A 151 12.28 -0.06 -16.14
CA ALA A 151 13.64 0.48 -16.22
C ALA A 151 13.94 1.54 -15.14
N LYS A 152 12.97 2.42 -14.83
CA LYS A 152 13.11 3.41 -13.74
C LYS A 152 13.15 2.70 -12.40
N LEU A 153 12.25 1.74 -12.19
CA LEU A 153 12.15 0.98 -10.96
C LEU A 153 13.42 0.16 -10.69
N SER A 154 13.94 -0.53 -11.70
CA SER A 154 15.22 -1.26 -11.63
C SER A 154 16.37 -0.34 -11.20
N ARG A 155 16.44 0.87 -11.75
CA ARG A 155 17.45 1.87 -11.36
C ARG A 155 17.31 2.32 -9.90
N MET A 156 16.08 2.51 -9.42
CA MET A 156 15.80 2.91 -8.04
C MET A 156 16.10 1.80 -7.02
N ARG A 157 16.01 0.52 -7.42
CA ARG A 157 16.38 -0.63 -6.58
C ARG A 157 17.88 -0.92 -6.55
N GLY A 158 18.62 -0.48 -7.58
CA GLY A 158 20.05 -0.71 -7.72
C GLY A 158 20.91 0.08 -6.71
N PRO A 159 22.22 -0.19 -6.63
CA PRO A 159 23.13 0.44 -5.65
C PRO A 159 23.22 1.97 -5.75
N LYS A 160 22.80 2.56 -6.87
CA LYS A 160 22.73 4.02 -7.09
C LYS A 160 21.38 4.65 -6.72
N GLY A 161 20.38 3.86 -6.37
CA GLY A 161 19.04 4.33 -6.00
C GLY A 161 18.91 4.79 -4.54
N CYS A 162 19.94 4.56 -3.73
CA CYS A 162 20.02 4.98 -2.34
C CYS A 162 20.52 6.43 -2.24
N SER A 163 19.80 7.38 -2.84
CA SER A 163 20.01 8.81 -2.56
C SER A 163 18.65 9.50 -2.58
N SER A 164 18.32 10.12 -1.46
CA SER A 164 17.12 10.92 -1.15
C SER A 164 15.83 10.11 -0.87
N PHE A 165 15.73 9.62 0.37
CA PHE A 165 14.46 9.42 1.07
C PHE A 165 13.95 10.75 1.70
N SER A 166 14.30 11.90 1.11
CA SER A 166 13.97 13.22 1.64
C SER A 166 12.95 13.92 0.74
N SER A 167 11.67 13.57 0.90
CA SER A 167 10.52 14.47 0.67
C SER A 167 9.23 13.76 1.06
N VAL A 168 9.07 13.45 2.35
CA VAL A 168 7.73 13.24 2.91
C VAL A 168 7.41 14.24 4.02
N GLU A 169 8.32 15.18 4.32
CA GLU A 169 8.02 16.34 5.15
C GLU A 169 7.79 17.57 4.28
N SER A 170 6.55 17.76 3.82
CA SER A 170 6.07 19.10 3.44
C SER A 170 4.54 19.22 3.42
N CYS A 171 3.83 18.57 4.34
CA CYS A 171 2.40 18.87 4.58
C CYS A 171 1.94 18.75 6.04
N SER A 172 2.79 18.40 7.01
CA SER A 172 2.34 18.23 8.42
C SER A 172 2.68 19.40 9.36
N SER A 173 3.21 20.52 8.85
CA SER A 173 3.65 21.62 9.72
C SER A 173 3.24 23.04 9.27
N ALA A 174 2.27 23.19 8.36
CA ALA A 174 1.80 24.51 7.90
C ALA A 174 0.40 24.89 8.42
N ILE A 175 -0.10 24.25 9.48
CA ILE A 175 -1.26 24.73 10.24
C ILE A 175 -0.78 24.94 11.66
N LEU A 176 -0.15 26.08 11.90
CA LEU A 176 -0.32 26.95 13.07
C LEU A 176 0.76 28.03 13.05
N VAL A 177 0.31 29.26 13.33
CA VAL A 177 1.06 30.51 13.46
C VAL A 177 1.24 31.28 12.14
N GLN A 178 0.23 32.08 11.81
CA GLN A 178 0.39 33.53 11.81
C GLN A 178 -0.97 34.22 12.03
N GLN A 179 -0.86 35.42 12.60
CA GLN A 179 -1.90 36.27 13.18
C GLN A 179 -3.04 36.65 12.22
#